data_AF-A0A372LUG4-F1
#
_entry.id   AF-A0A372LUG4-F1
#
_cell.length_a   1.000
_cell.length_b   1.000
_cell.length_c   1.000
_cell.angle_alpha   90.00
_cell.angle_beta   90.00
_cell.angle_gamma   90.00
#
_symmetry.space_group_name_H-M   'P 1'
#
loop_
_entity.id
_entity.type
_entity.pdbx_description
1 polymer ?
#
loop_
_entity_poly.entity_id
_entity_poly.type
_entity_poly.pdbx_seq_one_letter_code
_entity_poly.pdbx_strand_id
1 'polypeptide(L)'
;MAYISVKLRDSEVYALEISIEKIKCDIRGRTNKDVTELYNSLMTYGQLDPILVEGPDKNGDYYLIHGYRRFLALSNEMNKFKKVKCTVNSEVTSTERRNALRLILISNGKKTTGLDEQLVYEELENFTDREYLFPKNKKRRMKKGNEVPQDIRIEYEKKRRSQDALALIYGLEEMGSYKDNLLRCLKNGEITTIHGDAIKRIVNHPMYNHLDKKQKIGVIEKARKSAKFTENEAGFIIFEQIMKNSPQKENLNNWIEYICDEIERVSELIHKDLEYMSSDLHKRKLKKSIDQLNDKLNWVCGQNSESKSNNQIRAVKIKTKPEKPQKNKASKHVIVTEKRDGNKLTFYFS
;
A
#
# COMPACT_ATOMS: atom_id res chain seq x y z
N MET A 1 -17.19 -17.63 10.57
CA MET A 1 -15.77 -17.91 10.31
C MET A 1 -15.48 -19.30 10.87
N ALA A 2 -15.26 -20.30 10.02
CA ALA A 2 -14.84 -21.61 10.49
C ALA A 2 -13.35 -21.53 10.84
N TYR A 3 -13.03 -21.55 12.14
CA TYR A 3 -11.67 -21.82 12.58
C TYR A 3 -11.40 -23.28 12.25
N ILE A 4 -10.53 -23.56 11.29
CA ILE A 4 -9.86 -24.87 11.26
C ILE A 4 -8.93 -24.85 12.46
N SER A 5 -9.44 -25.27 13.63
CA SER A 5 -8.55 -25.66 14.72
C SER A 5 -7.88 -26.94 14.23
N VAL A 6 -6.65 -26.81 13.75
CA VAL A 6 -5.77 -27.97 13.71
C VAL A 6 -5.57 -28.32 15.19
N LYS A 7 -6.43 -29.19 15.72
CA LYS A 7 -6.09 -29.96 16.90
C LYS A 7 -4.87 -30.76 16.48
N LEU A 8 -3.68 -30.25 16.79
CA LEU A 8 -2.54 -31.12 17.06
C LEU A 8 -3.13 -32.16 18.00
N ARG A 9 -3.19 -33.42 17.55
CA ARG A 9 -3.76 -34.47 18.39
C ARG A 9 -3.02 -34.38 19.73
N ASP A 10 -3.73 -34.63 20.82
CA ASP A 10 -3.13 -34.92 22.13
C ASP A 10 -2.33 -36.26 22.10
N SER A 11 -1.73 -36.60 20.95
CA SER A 11 -0.69 -37.58 20.82
C SER A 11 0.55 -36.96 21.45
N GLU A 12 0.90 -37.50 22.62
CA GLU A 12 2.12 -37.26 23.38
C GLU A 12 3.26 -36.72 22.48
N VAL A 13 3.55 -35.44 22.65
CA VAL A 13 4.60 -34.73 21.91
C VAL A 13 5.95 -35.21 22.45
N TYR A 14 6.42 -36.36 21.97
CA TYR A 14 7.74 -36.86 22.32
C TYR A 14 8.81 -36.07 21.58
N ALA A 15 9.66 -35.36 22.33
CA ALA A 15 10.89 -34.82 21.79
C ALA A 15 11.86 -35.99 21.55
N LEU A 16 12.11 -36.31 20.28
CA LEU A 16 13.01 -37.38 19.86
C LEU A 16 14.29 -36.79 19.26
N GLU A 17 15.43 -37.44 19.48
CA GLU A 17 16.68 -37.08 18.81
C GLU A 17 16.83 -37.89 17.52
N ILE A 18 16.73 -37.22 16.39
CA ILE A 18 16.77 -37.83 15.05
C ILE A 18 18.09 -37.46 14.37
N SER A 19 18.68 -38.39 13.63
CA SER A 19 19.85 -38.09 12.79
C SER A 19 19.49 -37.05 11.74
N ILE A 20 20.29 -35.99 11.62
CA ILE A 20 20.01 -34.90 10.68
C ILE A 20 19.94 -35.36 9.23
N GLU A 21 20.71 -36.41 8.87
CA GLU A 21 20.74 -37.02 7.54
C GLU A 21 19.43 -37.74 7.16
N LYS A 22 18.67 -38.16 8.17
CA LYS A 22 17.35 -38.80 8.03
C LYS A 22 16.23 -37.79 7.85
N ILE A 23 16.50 -36.49 7.96
CA ILE A 23 15.49 -35.45 7.80
C ILE A 23 15.55 -34.91 6.37
N LYS A 24 14.52 -35.21 5.60
CA LYS A 24 14.32 -34.71 4.24
C LYS A 24 13.58 -33.37 4.25
N CYS A 25 14.05 -32.46 3.42
CA CYS A 25 13.40 -31.19 3.16
C CYS A 25 12.99 -31.14 1.68
N ASP A 26 11.70 -31.29 1.43
CA ASP A 26 11.07 -31.22 0.10
C ASP A 26 10.41 -29.85 -0.17
N ILE A 27 10.74 -28.83 0.63
CA ILE A 27 10.24 -27.46 0.46
C ILE A 27 10.96 -26.81 -0.73
N ARG A 28 10.24 -26.30 -1.73
CA ARG A 28 10.85 -25.55 -2.84
C ARG A 28 10.77 -24.05 -2.58
N GLY A 29 11.77 -23.31 -3.06
CA GLY A 29 11.66 -21.87 -3.27
C GLY A 29 11.84 -20.92 -2.08
N ARG A 30 12.10 -21.35 -0.84
CA ARG A 30 12.24 -20.38 0.27
C ARG A 30 13.37 -19.37 0.05
N THR A 31 13.03 -18.09 0.10
CA THR A 31 13.98 -16.98 0.01
C THR A 31 14.67 -16.83 1.35
N ASN A 32 15.83 -17.49 1.45
CA ASN A 32 16.51 -17.73 2.72
C ASN A 32 16.79 -16.41 3.47
N LYS A 33 16.14 -16.26 4.63
CA LYS A 33 16.36 -15.13 5.53
C LYS A 33 17.52 -15.44 6.45
N ASP A 34 18.60 -14.68 6.27
CA ASP A 34 19.74 -14.49 7.16
C ASP A 34 19.75 -15.46 8.36
N VAL A 35 20.45 -16.58 8.20
CA VAL A 35 20.55 -17.62 9.22
C VAL A 35 21.65 -17.30 10.24
N THR A 36 22.40 -16.22 10.06
CA THR A 36 23.63 -15.92 10.80
C THR A 36 23.39 -15.78 12.29
N GLU A 37 22.39 -15.00 12.71
CA GLU A 37 22.04 -14.85 14.13
C GLU A 37 21.58 -16.18 14.75
N LEU A 38 20.76 -16.94 14.01
CA LEU A 38 20.26 -18.24 14.47
C LEU A 38 21.40 -19.26 14.57
N TYR A 39 22.32 -19.24 13.62
CA TYR A 39 23.52 -20.04 13.62
C TYR A 39 24.36 -19.75 14.86
N ASN A 40 24.70 -18.48 15.12
CA ASN A 40 25.48 -18.10 16.31
C ASN A 40 24.80 -18.54 17.60
N SER A 41 23.47 -18.37 17.69
CA SER A 41 22.69 -18.83 18.83
C SER A 41 22.74 -20.36 19.01
N LEU A 42 22.61 -21.13 17.93
CA LEU A 42 22.72 -22.59 17.97
C LEU A 42 24.11 -23.06 18.40
N MET A 43 25.16 -22.36 17.96
CA MET A 43 26.54 -22.71 18.31
C MET A 43 26.86 -22.42 19.78
N THR A 44 26.30 -21.36 20.35
CA THR A 44 26.52 -20.97 21.75
C THR A 44 25.64 -21.73 22.74
N TYR A 45 24.36 -21.91 22.41
CA TYR A 45 23.35 -22.42 23.35
C TYR A 45 22.79 -23.80 22.97
N GLY A 46 23.21 -24.35 21.84
CA GLY A 46 22.64 -25.58 21.28
C GLY A 46 21.22 -25.38 20.75
N GLN A 47 20.57 -26.51 20.44
CA GLN A 47 19.19 -26.51 19.99
C GLN A 47 18.21 -26.40 21.16
N LEU A 48 17.70 -25.18 21.38
CA LEU A 48 16.68 -24.91 22.41
C LEU A 48 15.30 -25.46 22.00
N ASP A 49 14.87 -25.15 20.77
CA ASP A 49 13.57 -25.54 20.24
C ASP A 49 13.67 -26.72 19.25
N PRO A 50 12.80 -27.74 19.36
CA PRO A 50 12.77 -28.84 18.40
C PRO A 50 12.30 -28.37 17.01
N ILE A 51 12.70 -29.11 15.97
CA ILE A 51 12.10 -28.99 14.63
C ILE A 51 10.89 -29.93 14.51
N LEU A 52 9.86 -29.52 13.79
CA LEU A 52 8.66 -30.35 13.62
C LEU A 52 8.80 -31.19 12.36
N VAL A 53 8.54 -32.49 12.46
CA VAL A 53 8.65 -33.44 11.35
C VAL A 53 7.44 -34.38 11.29
N GLU A 54 7.22 -34.98 10.12
CA GLU A 54 6.39 -36.18 9.94
C GLU A 54 7.28 -37.41 9.72
N GLY A 55 6.82 -38.57 10.16
CA GLY A 55 7.46 -39.85 9.88
C GLY A 55 7.74 -40.71 11.12
N PRO A 56 8.58 -41.75 10.97
CA PRO A 56 9.36 -42.07 9.77
C PRO A 56 8.52 -42.64 8.61
N ASP A 57 9.03 -42.57 7.38
CA ASP A 57 8.51 -43.37 6.25
C ASP A 57 9.04 -44.81 6.28
N LYS A 58 8.72 -45.59 5.23
CA LYS A 58 9.17 -46.98 5.08
C LYS A 58 10.71 -47.11 5.01
N ASN A 59 11.43 -46.05 4.68
CA ASN A 59 12.91 -46.01 4.61
C ASN A 59 13.55 -45.46 5.89
N GLY A 60 12.74 -45.13 6.91
CA GLY A 60 13.21 -44.52 8.15
C GLY A 60 13.48 -43.01 8.02
N ASP A 61 13.02 -42.36 6.95
CA ASP A 61 13.24 -40.94 6.71
C ASP A 61 12.08 -40.10 7.27
N TYR A 62 12.40 -38.88 7.71
CA TYR A 62 11.45 -37.91 8.28
C TYR A 62 11.34 -36.70 7.38
N TYR A 63 10.15 -36.09 7.31
CA TYR A 63 9.88 -34.95 6.43
C TYR A 63 9.66 -33.69 7.26
N LEU A 64 10.46 -32.65 6.98
CA LEU A 64 10.43 -31.40 7.74
C LEU A 64 9.11 -30.63 7.55
N ILE A 65 8.39 -30.34 8.63
CA ILE A 65 7.17 -29.50 8.61
C ILE A 65 7.48 -28.08 9.05
N HIS A 66 8.19 -27.89 10.16
CA HIS A 66 8.45 -26.57 10.72
C HIS A 66 9.86 -26.46 11.31
N GLY A 67 10.41 -25.25 11.34
CA GLY A 67 11.79 -25.00 11.76
C GLY A 67 12.82 -25.01 10.64
N TYR A 68 12.43 -24.71 9.39
CA TYR A 68 13.32 -24.69 8.22
C TYR A 68 14.63 -23.92 8.39
N ARG A 69 14.60 -22.69 8.91
CA ARG A 69 15.84 -21.92 9.16
C ARG A 69 16.75 -22.62 10.17
N ARG A 70 16.17 -23.28 11.17
CA ARG A 70 16.90 -24.05 12.18
C ARG A 70 17.50 -25.30 11.56
N PHE A 71 16.72 -26.05 10.79
CA PHE A 71 17.19 -27.21 10.03
C PHE A 71 18.35 -26.83 9.10
N LEU A 72 18.24 -25.74 8.34
CA LEU A 72 19.33 -25.26 7.48
C LEU A 72 20.59 -24.92 8.27
N ALA A 73 20.47 -24.17 9.37
CA ALA A 73 21.63 -23.82 10.19
C ALA A 73 22.31 -25.06 10.80
N LEU A 74 21.53 -26.04 11.28
CA LEU A 74 22.03 -27.31 11.80
C LEU A 74 22.69 -28.16 10.69
N SER A 75 22.08 -28.18 9.49
CA SER A 75 22.55 -28.97 8.34
C SER A 75 23.86 -28.44 7.75
N ASN A 76 24.18 -27.16 7.95
CA ASN A 76 25.47 -26.61 7.56
C ASN A 76 26.61 -27.07 8.51
N GLU A 77 26.29 -27.64 9.67
CA GLU A 77 27.23 -28.05 10.72
C GLU A 77 26.98 -29.51 11.15
N MET A 78 26.75 -30.41 10.19
CA MET A 78 26.45 -31.83 10.48
C MET A 78 27.49 -32.50 11.38
N ASN A 79 28.75 -32.05 11.35
CA ASN A 79 29.82 -32.55 12.20
C ASN A 79 29.55 -32.31 13.69
N LYS A 80 28.90 -31.19 14.05
CA LYS A 80 28.54 -30.84 15.42
C LYS A 80 27.15 -31.32 15.79
N PHE A 81 26.20 -31.25 14.84
CA PHE A 81 24.80 -31.60 15.06
C PHE A 81 24.41 -32.89 14.33
N LYS A 82 25.02 -34.01 14.73
CA LYS A 82 24.69 -35.34 14.14
C LYS A 82 23.25 -35.75 14.44
N LYS A 83 22.79 -35.49 15.66
CA LYS A 83 21.41 -35.70 16.09
C LYS A 83 20.78 -34.36 16.47
N VAL A 84 19.52 -34.20 16.13
CA VAL A 84 18.76 -32.96 16.34
C VAL A 84 17.43 -33.27 17.03
N LYS A 85 17.04 -32.40 17.96
CA LYS A 85 15.78 -32.50 18.69
C LYS A 85 14.62 -32.26 17.73
N CYS A 86 13.72 -33.21 17.66
CA CYS A 86 12.57 -33.21 16.77
C CYS A 86 11.30 -33.48 17.54
N THR A 87 10.22 -32.84 17.11
CA THR A 87 8.85 -33.19 17.48
C THR A 87 8.23 -33.92 16.31
N VAL A 88 7.76 -35.15 16.52
CA VAL A 88 7.06 -35.92 15.49
C VAL A 88 5.57 -35.59 15.57
N ASN A 89 5.02 -35.02 14.50
CA ASN A 89 3.62 -34.60 14.46
C ASN A 89 2.67 -35.76 14.13
N SER A 90 3.05 -36.60 13.17
CA SER A 90 2.25 -37.70 12.65
C SER A 90 3.09 -38.63 11.78
N GLU A 91 2.47 -39.73 11.35
CA GLU A 91 2.95 -40.54 10.23
C GLU A 91 3.09 -39.71 8.94
N VAL A 92 3.83 -40.23 7.97
CA VAL A 92 4.10 -39.55 6.70
C VAL A 92 2.82 -39.36 5.89
N THR A 93 2.51 -38.11 5.58
CA THR A 93 1.39 -37.74 4.71
C THR A 93 1.85 -37.45 3.28
N SER A 94 0.94 -36.99 2.41
CA SER A 94 1.31 -36.51 1.08
C SER A 94 2.01 -35.14 1.15
N THR A 95 2.78 -34.80 0.14
CA THR A 95 3.48 -33.50 0.04
C THR A 95 2.48 -32.33 0.14
N GLU A 96 1.29 -32.45 -0.44
CA GLU A 96 0.25 -31.42 -0.41
C GLU A 96 -0.28 -31.18 1.00
N ARG A 97 -0.52 -32.26 1.77
CA ARG A 97 -0.93 -32.16 3.17
C ARG A 97 0.17 -31.53 4.03
N ARG A 98 1.42 -31.93 3.83
CA ARG A 98 2.57 -31.29 4.48
C ARG A 98 2.65 -29.81 4.17
N ASN A 99 2.46 -29.42 2.90
CA ASN A 99 2.47 -28.03 2.46
C ASN A 99 1.31 -27.21 3.03
N ALA A 100 0.12 -27.79 3.16
CA ALA A 100 -1.01 -27.14 3.82
C ALA A 100 -0.70 -26.86 5.29
N LEU A 101 -0.13 -27.83 6.00
CA LEU A 101 0.27 -27.67 7.39
C LEU A 101 1.41 -26.65 7.55
N ARG A 102 2.44 -26.71 6.69
CA ARG A 102 3.51 -25.70 6.61
C ARG A 102 2.92 -24.31 6.46
N LEU A 103 2.00 -24.13 5.53
CA LEU A 103 1.40 -22.84 5.23
C LEU A 103 0.63 -22.26 6.41
N ILE A 104 -0.16 -23.09 7.11
CA ILE A 104 -0.86 -22.71 8.35
C ILE A 104 0.15 -22.24 9.39
N LEU A 105 1.21 -23.01 9.64
CA LEU A 105 2.23 -22.67 10.64
C LEU A 105 3.03 -21.40 10.29
N ILE A 106 3.41 -21.24 9.02
CA ILE A 106 4.12 -20.05 8.52
C ILE A 106 3.26 -18.81 8.70
N SER A 107 1.95 -18.91 8.45
CA SER A 107 1.02 -17.79 8.52
C SER A 107 0.79 -17.24 9.93
N ASN A 108 0.99 -18.08 10.94
CA ASN A 108 0.92 -17.72 12.34
C ASN A 108 2.30 -17.28 12.90
N GLY A 109 3.38 -17.43 12.11
CA GLY A 109 4.74 -17.15 12.52
C GLY A 109 5.15 -15.69 12.31
N LYS A 110 5.84 -15.08 13.28
CA LYS A 110 6.31 -13.68 13.18
C LYS A 110 7.49 -13.46 12.22
N LYS A 111 8.21 -14.50 11.82
CA LYS A 111 9.52 -14.41 11.13
C LYS A 111 9.50 -14.80 9.64
N THR A 112 8.35 -15.08 9.06
CA THR A 112 8.15 -15.53 7.66
C THR A 112 7.92 -14.33 6.73
N THR A 113 8.35 -14.38 5.46
CA THR A 113 8.01 -13.29 4.51
C THR A 113 6.69 -13.58 3.83
N GLY A 114 6.04 -12.52 3.35
CA GLY A 114 4.91 -12.67 2.43
C GLY A 114 5.27 -13.49 1.20
N LEU A 115 6.51 -13.40 0.68
CA LEU A 115 6.96 -14.23 -0.43
C LEU A 115 7.06 -15.72 -0.05
N ASP A 116 7.65 -16.06 1.10
CA ASP A 116 7.70 -17.46 1.56
C ASP A 116 6.30 -18.08 1.67
N GLU A 117 5.34 -17.33 2.20
CA GLU A 117 3.94 -17.78 2.27
C GLU A 117 3.33 -17.98 0.87
N GLN A 118 3.62 -17.07 -0.06
CA GLN A 118 3.11 -17.09 -1.41
C GLN A 118 3.65 -18.28 -2.22
N LEU A 119 4.94 -18.60 -2.07
CA LEU A 119 5.56 -19.75 -2.73
C LEU A 119 4.99 -21.08 -2.23
N VAL A 120 4.80 -21.22 -0.91
CA VAL A 120 4.14 -22.42 -0.35
C VAL A 120 2.68 -22.48 -0.79
N TYR A 121 1.99 -21.34 -0.92
CA TYR A 121 0.64 -21.28 -1.46
C TYR A 121 0.55 -21.71 -2.93
N GLU A 122 1.58 -21.45 -3.74
CA GLU A 122 1.68 -21.90 -5.13
C GLU A 122 1.83 -23.43 -5.22
N GLU A 123 2.58 -24.05 -4.32
CA GLU A 123 2.74 -25.52 -4.24
C GLU A 123 1.44 -26.28 -3.89
N LEU A 124 0.38 -25.56 -3.50
CA LEU A 124 -0.93 -26.14 -3.15
C LEU A 124 -1.94 -26.09 -4.30
N GLU A 125 -1.52 -25.88 -5.55
CA GLU A 125 -2.41 -25.65 -6.68
C GLU A 125 -3.55 -26.68 -6.80
N ASN A 126 -3.24 -27.96 -6.59
CA ASN A 126 -4.19 -29.08 -6.70
C ASN A 126 -4.85 -29.48 -5.36
N PHE A 127 -4.64 -28.72 -4.27
CA PHE A 127 -5.20 -29.07 -2.97
C PHE A 127 -6.65 -28.60 -2.84
N THR A 128 -7.59 -29.54 -2.70
CA THR A 128 -9.05 -29.30 -2.72
C THR A 128 -9.50 -28.20 -1.75
N ASP A 129 -8.90 -28.13 -0.55
CA ASP A 129 -9.29 -27.19 0.49
C ASP A 129 -8.44 -25.91 0.54
N ARG A 130 -7.59 -25.67 -0.47
CA ARG A 130 -6.71 -24.49 -0.56
C ARG A 130 -7.48 -23.17 -0.41
N GLU A 131 -8.72 -23.15 -0.90
CA GLU A 131 -9.65 -22.03 -0.84
C GLU A 131 -9.93 -21.55 0.60
N TYR A 132 -9.94 -22.47 1.57
CA TYR A 132 -10.36 -22.23 2.94
C TYR A 132 -9.21 -21.96 3.92
N LEU A 133 -7.96 -22.09 3.46
CA LEU A 133 -6.78 -21.90 4.31
C LEU A 133 -6.57 -20.45 4.75
N PHE A 134 -7.10 -19.46 4.01
CA PHE A 134 -6.86 -18.04 4.28
C PHE A 134 -8.08 -17.13 4.12
N PRO A 135 -8.10 -15.99 4.83
CA PRO A 135 -9.05 -14.92 4.55
C PRO A 135 -8.97 -14.42 3.11
N LYS A 136 -10.12 -14.08 2.52
CA LYS A 136 -10.26 -13.60 1.14
C LYS A 136 -9.26 -12.49 0.76
N ASN A 137 -8.99 -11.57 1.67
CA ASN A 137 -8.05 -10.46 1.45
C ASN A 137 -6.60 -10.92 1.29
N LYS A 138 -6.14 -11.87 2.11
CA LYS A 138 -4.77 -12.42 2.05
C LYS A 138 -4.57 -13.19 0.74
N LYS A 139 -5.55 -14.02 0.37
CA LYS A 139 -5.59 -14.73 -0.91
C LYS A 139 -5.53 -13.77 -2.10
N ARG A 140 -6.31 -12.68 -2.08
CA ARG A 140 -6.29 -11.67 -3.15
C ARG A 140 -4.90 -11.03 -3.32
N ARG A 141 -4.19 -10.73 -2.22
CA ARG A 141 -2.83 -10.18 -2.27
C ARG A 141 -1.84 -11.19 -2.85
N MET A 142 -1.88 -12.45 -2.41
CA MET A 142 -1.04 -13.52 -2.95
C MET A 142 -1.26 -13.70 -4.45
N LYS A 143 -2.53 -13.80 -4.89
CA LYS A 143 -2.87 -13.90 -6.31
C LYS A 143 -2.35 -12.73 -7.13
N LYS A 144 -2.48 -11.50 -6.62
CA LYS A 144 -1.92 -10.31 -7.29
C LYS A 144 -0.40 -10.37 -7.38
N GLY A 145 0.27 -10.83 -6.33
CA GLY A 145 1.71 -11.07 -6.37
C GLY A 145 2.12 -12.10 -7.42
N ASN A 146 1.30 -13.14 -7.64
CA ASN A 146 1.58 -14.21 -8.61
C ASN A 146 1.54 -13.73 -10.07
N GLU A 147 1.00 -12.53 -10.34
CA GLU A 147 1.09 -11.89 -11.66
C GLU A 147 2.54 -11.55 -12.02
N VAL A 148 3.44 -11.47 -11.03
CA VAL A 148 4.88 -11.26 -11.24
C VAL A 148 5.60 -12.61 -11.31
N PRO A 149 6.44 -12.84 -12.34
CA PRO A 149 7.27 -14.04 -12.44
C PRO A 149 8.05 -14.35 -11.16
N GLN A 150 8.12 -15.64 -10.80
CA GLN A 150 8.66 -16.10 -9.52
C GLN A 150 10.14 -15.72 -9.34
N ASP A 151 10.95 -15.86 -10.39
CA ASP A 151 12.36 -15.49 -10.44
C ASP A 151 12.58 -13.99 -10.14
N ILE A 152 11.72 -13.12 -10.70
CA ILE A 152 11.74 -11.69 -10.44
C ILE A 152 11.37 -11.40 -8.98
N ARG A 153 10.31 -12.02 -8.44
CA ARG A 153 9.92 -11.84 -7.03
C ARG A 153 11.04 -12.22 -6.07
N ILE A 154 11.70 -13.34 -6.33
CA ILE A 154 12.85 -13.84 -5.57
C ILE A 154 14.01 -12.84 -5.65
N GLU A 155 14.30 -12.29 -6.83
CA GLU A 155 15.36 -11.29 -7.00
C GLU A 155 15.12 -10.05 -6.13
N TYR A 156 13.90 -9.51 -6.14
CA TYR A 156 13.53 -8.33 -5.37
C TYR A 156 13.51 -8.60 -3.87
N GLU A 157 13.10 -9.80 -3.45
CA GLU A 157 13.13 -10.20 -2.03
C GLU A 157 14.55 -10.26 -1.50
N LYS A 158 15.50 -10.83 -2.27
CA LYS A 158 16.92 -10.86 -1.89
C LYS A 158 17.48 -9.46 -1.64
N LYS A 159 16.98 -8.45 -2.36
CA LYS A 159 17.33 -7.03 -2.20
C LYS A 159 16.46 -6.30 -1.15
N ARG A 160 15.61 -7.02 -0.42
CA ARG A 160 14.66 -6.48 0.58
C ARG A 160 13.76 -5.39 -0.01
N ARG A 161 13.26 -5.59 -1.22
CA ARG A 161 12.33 -4.67 -1.89
C ARG A 161 10.89 -5.08 -1.65
N SER A 162 9.98 -4.11 -1.69
CA SER A 162 8.56 -4.35 -1.40
C SER A 162 7.89 -5.17 -2.51
N GLN A 163 7.36 -6.34 -2.16
CA GLN A 163 6.60 -7.20 -3.06
C GLN A 163 5.28 -6.56 -3.50
N ASP A 164 4.62 -5.79 -2.61
CA ASP A 164 3.38 -5.08 -2.95
C ASP A 164 3.65 -3.97 -3.99
N ALA A 165 4.76 -3.23 -3.84
CA ALA A 165 5.15 -2.21 -4.81
C ALA A 165 5.58 -2.84 -6.15
N LEU A 166 6.26 -3.99 -6.11
CA LEU A 166 6.62 -4.76 -7.29
C LEU A 166 5.37 -5.17 -8.08
N ALA A 167 4.40 -5.82 -7.43
CA ALA A 167 3.16 -6.25 -8.07
C ALA A 167 2.35 -5.07 -8.62
N LEU A 168 2.32 -3.94 -7.90
CA LEU A 168 1.67 -2.73 -8.39
C LEU A 168 2.33 -2.20 -9.67
N ILE A 169 3.65 -2.00 -9.68
CA ILE A 169 4.38 -1.43 -10.82
C ILE A 169 4.34 -2.40 -12.00
N TYR A 170 4.44 -3.71 -11.74
CA TYR A 170 4.41 -4.72 -12.78
C TYR A 170 3.08 -4.70 -13.56
N GLY A 171 1.96 -4.43 -12.89
CA GLY A 171 0.65 -4.29 -13.51
C GLY A 171 0.42 -3.00 -14.32
N LEU A 172 1.37 -2.06 -14.36
CA LEU A 172 1.27 -0.82 -15.14
C LEU A 172 1.77 -1.01 -16.59
N GLU A 173 1.25 -2.03 -17.29
CA GLU A 173 1.74 -2.42 -18.61
C GLU A 173 1.61 -1.31 -19.66
N GLU A 174 0.57 -0.47 -19.55
CA GLU A 174 0.31 0.62 -20.49
C GLU A 174 1.41 1.70 -20.49
N MET A 175 2.26 1.73 -19.46
CA MET A 175 3.35 2.68 -19.30
C MET A 175 4.57 2.40 -20.19
N GLY A 176 4.69 1.21 -20.77
CA GLY A 176 5.85 0.82 -21.60
C GLY A 176 7.18 1.07 -20.88
N SER A 177 8.13 1.75 -21.53
CA SER A 177 9.49 2.01 -20.98
C SER A 177 9.52 2.73 -19.63
N TYR A 178 8.46 3.46 -19.27
CA TYR A 178 8.39 4.12 -17.98
C TYR A 178 8.14 3.11 -16.83
N LYS A 179 7.42 2.01 -17.07
CA LYS A 179 7.29 0.90 -16.11
C LYS A 179 8.67 0.30 -15.82
N ASP A 180 9.49 0.08 -16.84
CA ASP A 180 10.84 -0.48 -16.67
C ASP A 180 11.72 0.45 -15.82
N ASN A 181 11.59 1.77 -16.01
CA ASN A 181 12.26 2.75 -15.16
C ASN A 181 11.80 2.65 -13.70
N LEU A 182 10.50 2.52 -13.44
CA LEU A 182 9.96 2.34 -12.09
C LEU A 182 10.46 1.04 -11.43
N LEU A 183 10.47 -0.07 -12.18
CA LEU A 183 11.01 -1.35 -11.71
C LEU A 183 12.49 -1.22 -11.34
N ARG A 184 13.30 -0.53 -12.15
CA ARG A 184 14.70 -0.22 -11.86
C ARG A 184 14.84 0.64 -10.59
N CYS A 185 14.04 1.69 -10.44
CA CYS A 185 14.05 2.53 -9.24
C CYS A 185 13.70 1.71 -7.98
N LEU A 186 12.72 0.81 -8.05
CA LEU A 186 12.38 -0.11 -6.96
C LEU A 186 13.54 -1.07 -6.65
N LYS A 187 14.18 -1.64 -7.67
CA LYS A 187 15.34 -2.52 -7.52
C LYS A 187 16.49 -1.83 -6.80
N ASN A 188 16.76 -0.57 -7.16
CA ASN A 188 17.80 0.27 -6.57
C ASN A 188 17.44 0.78 -5.17
N GLY A 189 16.17 0.72 -4.77
CA GLY A 189 15.69 1.18 -3.46
C GLY A 189 15.28 2.66 -3.42
N GLU A 190 15.24 3.32 -4.58
CA GLU A 190 14.72 4.69 -4.73
C GLU A 190 13.19 4.73 -4.54
N ILE A 191 12.51 3.62 -4.89
CA ILE A 191 11.09 3.40 -4.57
C ILE A 191 11.03 2.43 -3.40
N THR A 192 10.29 2.84 -2.37
CA THR A 192 10.02 2.05 -1.14
C THR A 192 8.53 1.76 -1.02
N THR A 193 8.10 1.09 0.05
CA THR A 193 6.67 0.82 0.32
C THR A 193 5.84 2.10 0.34
N ILE A 194 6.35 3.19 0.92
CA ILE A 194 5.64 4.49 0.98
C ILE A 194 5.34 5.01 -0.43
N HIS A 195 6.32 4.90 -1.33
CA HIS A 195 6.17 5.29 -2.73
C HIS A 195 5.17 4.38 -3.46
N GLY A 196 5.23 3.07 -3.21
CA GLY A 196 4.24 2.11 -3.72
C GLY A 196 2.81 2.46 -3.29
N ASP A 197 2.61 2.81 -2.02
CA ASP A 197 1.30 3.22 -1.49
C ASP A 197 0.82 4.55 -2.11
N ALA A 198 1.74 5.50 -2.35
CA ALA A 198 1.44 6.74 -3.06
C ALA A 198 0.95 6.48 -4.49
N ILE A 199 1.68 5.67 -5.26
CA ILE A 199 1.30 5.28 -6.62
C ILE A 199 -0.05 4.55 -6.60
N LYS A 200 -0.25 3.66 -5.63
CA LYS A 200 -1.50 2.91 -5.47
C LYS A 200 -2.70 3.82 -5.24
N ARG A 201 -2.56 4.89 -4.45
CA ARG A 201 -3.62 5.89 -4.25
C ARG A 201 -4.03 6.57 -5.55
N ILE A 202 -3.06 6.93 -6.39
CA ILE A 202 -3.33 7.53 -7.71
C ILE A 202 -4.00 6.53 -8.65
N VAL A 203 -3.42 5.34 -8.81
CA VAL A 203 -3.88 4.33 -9.78
C VAL A 203 -5.29 3.83 -9.47
N ASN A 204 -5.66 3.75 -8.19
CA ASN A 204 -6.98 3.32 -7.75
C ASN A 204 -8.04 4.45 -7.79
N HIS A 205 -7.64 5.70 -8.02
CA HIS A 205 -8.59 6.81 -8.05
C HIS A 205 -9.49 6.70 -9.29
N PRO A 206 -10.82 6.92 -9.19
CA PRO A 206 -11.75 6.72 -10.31
C PRO A 206 -11.37 7.49 -11.59
N MET A 207 -10.83 8.71 -11.42
CA MET A 207 -10.46 9.58 -12.55
C MET A 207 -9.15 9.20 -13.25
N TYR A 208 -8.34 8.29 -12.70
CA TYR A 208 -7.05 7.90 -13.29
C TYR A 208 -7.21 7.27 -14.68
N ASN A 209 -8.31 6.54 -14.90
CA ASN A 209 -8.58 5.89 -16.18
C ASN A 209 -8.91 6.87 -17.31
N HIS A 210 -9.29 8.11 -16.99
CA HIS A 210 -9.55 9.16 -17.98
C HIS A 210 -8.27 9.89 -18.42
N LEU A 211 -7.13 9.60 -17.80
CA LEU A 211 -5.85 10.19 -18.17
C LEU A 211 -5.27 9.53 -19.41
N ASP A 212 -4.74 10.34 -20.33
CA ASP A 212 -3.87 9.85 -21.39
C ASP A 212 -2.54 9.32 -20.82
N LYS A 213 -1.76 8.61 -21.64
CA LYS A 213 -0.49 8.01 -21.20
C LYS A 213 0.50 9.04 -20.64
N LYS A 214 0.60 10.23 -21.23
CA LYS A 214 1.53 11.29 -20.80
C LYS A 214 1.10 11.86 -19.45
N GLN A 215 -0.21 12.05 -19.25
CA GLN A 215 -0.79 12.49 -17.98
C GLN A 215 -0.61 11.44 -16.89
N LYS A 216 -0.84 10.15 -17.19
CA LYS A 216 -0.61 9.05 -16.25
C LYS A 216 0.84 9.01 -15.75
N ILE A 217 1.82 9.15 -16.66
CA ILE A 217 3.24 9.27 -16.28
C ILE A 217 3.44 10.48 -15.36
N GLY A 218 2.84 11.63 -15.71
CA GLY A 218 2.95 12.87 -14.93
C GLY A 218 2.38 12.77 -13.51
N VAL A 219 1.23 12.12 -13.31
CA VAL A 219 0.66 11.92 -11.95
C VAL A 219 1.47 10.91 -11.14
N ILE A 220 2.00 9.85 -11.77
CA ILE A 220 2.83 8.86 -11.09
C ILE A 220 4.16 9.47 -10.65
N GLU A 221 4.81 10.27 -11.50
CA GLU A 221 6.04 10.99 -11.11
C GLU A 221 5.80 11.94 -9.94
N LYS A 222 4.69 12.69 -9.95
CA LYS A 222 4.31 13.55 -8.81
C LYS A 222 4.07 12.73 -7.55
N ALA A 223 3.33 11.64 -7.64
CA ALA A 223 3.08 10.77 -6.51
C ALA A 223 4.37 10.16 -5.95
N ARG A 224 5.31 9.78 -6.82
CA ARG A 224 6.64 9.32 -6.42
C ARG A 224 7.42 10.42 -5.69
N LYS A 225 7.43 11.65 -6.20
CA LYS A 225 8.16 12.77 -5.57
C LYS A 225 7.57 13.20 -4.23
N SER A 226 6.24 13.27 -4.13
CA SER A 226 5.57 13.67 -2.90
C SER A 226 5.55 12.55 -1.85
N ALA A 227 5.35 11.30 -2.28
CA ALA A 227 5.31 10.05 -1.51
C ALA A 227 4.28 9.96 -0.36
N LYS A 228 3.95 11.06 0.30
CA LYS A 228 2.99 11.15 1.40
C LYS A 228 1.93 12.18 1.05
N PHE A 229 0.71 11.70 0.87
CA PHE A 229 -0.48 12.51 0.65
C PHE A 229 -1.72 11.66 0.93
N THR A 230 -2.85 12.30 1.18
CA THR A 230 -4.16 11.72 1.46
C THR A 230 -4.88 11.30 0.17
N GLU A 231 -6.02 10.62 0.27
CA GLU A 231 -6.81 10.27 -0.91
C GLU A 231 -7.37 11.52 -1.62
N ASN A 232 -7.74 12.56 -0.88
CA ASN A 232 -8.20 13.83 -1.45
C ASN A 232 -7.08 14.52 -2.24
N GLU A 233 -5.87 14.57 -1.67
CA GLU A 233 -4.68 15.12 -2.35
C GLU A 233 -4.30 14.31 -3.60
N ALA A 234 -4.55 12.99 -3.61
CA ALA A 234 -4.39 12.17 -4.81
C ALA A 234 -5.32 12.63 -5.94
N GLY A 235 -6.57 12.95 -5.59
CA GLY A 235 -7.55 13.55 -6.50
C GLY A 235 -7.03 14.86 -7.09
N PHE A 236 -6.52 15.76 -6.25
CA PHE A 236 -5.94 17.03 -6.72
C PHE A 236 -4.77 16.85 -7.69
N ILE A 237 -3.85 15.90 -7.42
CA ILE A 237 -2.75 15.60 -8.34
C ILE A 237 -3.27 15.17 -9.73
N ILE A 238 -4.35 14.37 -9.76
CA ILE A 238 -4.98 13.91 -11.00
C ILE A 238 -5.67 15.07 -11.71
N PHE A 239 -6.47 15.85 -10.99
CA PHE A 239 -7.16 17.02 -11.54
C PHE A 239 -6.18 18.03 -12.12
N GLU A 240 -5.07 18.31 -11.45
CA GLU A 240 -4.04 19.24 -11.95
C GLU A 240 -3.49 18.80 -13.32
N GLN A 241 -3.36 17.49 -13.58
CA GLN A 241 -2.89 16.97 -14.88
C GLN A 241 -3.98 16.98 -15.95
N ILE A 242 -5.25 16.78 -15.57
CA ILE A 242 -6.40 16.93 -16.48
C ILE A 242 -6.51 18.38 -16.92
N MET A 243 -6.47 19.31 -15.98
CA MET A 243 -6.60 20.76 -16.21
C MET A 243 -5.53 21.30 -17.15
N LYS A 244 -4.27 20.84 -17.01
CA LYS A 244 -3.15 21.34 -17.83
C LYS A 244 -3.29 21.05 -19.32
N ASN A 245 -3.97 19.95 -19.69
CA ASN A 245 -3.95 19.45 -21.06
C ASN A 245 -5.34 19.44 -21.73
N SER A 246 -6.44 19.28 -20.98
CA SER A 246 -7.78 19.23 -21.56
C SER A 246 -8.87 19.57 -20.53
N PRO A 247 -9.23 20.85 -20.35
CA PRO A 247 -10.38 21.21 -19.53
C PRO A 247 -11.70 20.71 -20.15
N GLN A 248 -12.35 19.71 -19.52
CA GLN A 248 -13.75 19.29 -19.74
C GLN A 248 -14.83 20.06 -18.95
N LYS A 249 -15.84 20.63 -19.62
CA LYS A 249 -16.89 21.49 -19.02
C LYS A 249 -17.61 20.89 -17.79
N GLU A 250 -17.77 19.57 -17.75
CA GLU A 250 -18.43 18.85 -16.66
C GLU A 250 -17.73 19.00 -15.30
N ASN A 251 -16.43 19.29 -15.30
CA ASN A 251 -15.63 19.42 -14.09
C ASN A 251 -15.36 20.88 -13.70
N LEU A 252 -15.99 21.86 -14.36
CA LEU A 252 -15.72 23.29 -14.20
C LEU A 252 -15.83 23.77 -12.75
N ASN A 253 -16.87 23.36 -12.02
CA ASN A 253 -17.08 23.81 -10.64
C ASN A 253 -15.96 23.31 -9.71
N ASN A 254 -15.66 22.01 -9.76
CA ASN A 254 -14.56 21.40 -9.00
C ASN A 254 -13.22 22.07 -9.32
N TRP A 255 -13.05 22.56 -10.55
CA TRP A 255 -11.84 23.27 -10.93
C TRP A 255 -11.74 24.68 -10.37
N ILE A 256 -12.84 25.43 -10.40
CA ILE A 256 -12.89 26.77 -9.82
C ILE A 256 -12.61 26.66 -8.33
N GLU A 257 -13.25 25.70 -7.65
CA GLU A 257 -13.01 25.42 -6.23
C GLU A 257 -11.54 25.09 -5.97
N TYR A 258 -10.92 24.18 -6.73
CA TYR A 258 -9.50 23.86 -6.57
C TYR A 258 -8.57 25.07 -6.76
N ILE A 259 -8.83 25.91 -7.76
CA ILE A 259 -8.02 27.11 -8.00
C ILE A 259 -8.18 28.10 -6.84
N CYS A 260 -9.41 28.28 -6.34
CA CYS A 260 -9.67 29.12 -5.17
C CYS A 260 -8.97 28.60 -3.92
N ASP A 261 -9.11 27.31 -3.61
CA ASP A 261 -8.50 26.66 -2.45
C ASP A 261 -6.97 26.77 -2.49
N GLU A 262 -6.34 26.58 -3.66
CA GLU A 262 -4.89 26.71 -3.80
C GLU A 262 -4.42 28.17 -3.67
N ILE A 263 -5.18 29.14 -4.18
CA ILE A 263 -4.87 30.57 -3.99
C ILE A 263 -4.99 30.94 -2.52
N GLU A 264 -6.05 30.49 -1.84
CA GLU A 264 -6.29 30.73 -0.42
C GLU A 264 -5.17 30.10 0.41
N ARG A 265 -4.87 28.81 0.20
CA ARG A 265 -3.77 28.10 0.86
C ARG A 265 -2.42 28.80 0.68
N VAL A 266 -2.11 29.26 -0.54
CA VAL A 266 -0.87 30.01 -0.79
C VAL A 266 -0.89 31.36 -0.08
N SER A 267 -2.03 32.05 -0.04
CA SER A 267 -2.18 33.34 0.63
C SER A 267 -1.97 33.23 2.15
N GLU A 268 -2.46 32.16 2.78
CA GLU A 268 -2.27 31.90 4.21
C GLU A 268 -0.80 31.67 4.59
N LEU A 269 0.03 31.19 3.66
CA LEU A 269 1.46 30.97 3.87
C LEU A 269 2.28 32.27 3.82
N ILE A 270 1.69 33.39 3.39
CA ILE A 270 2.38 34.68 3.26
C ILE A 270 2.32 35.42 4.59
N HIS A 271 3.42 35.40 5.34
CA HIS A 271 3.56 36.18 6.57
C HIS A 271 3.63 37.69 6.28
N LYS A 272 3.05 38.52 7.16
CA LYS A 272 3.04 40.00 7.01
C LYS A 272 4.44 40.60 6.92
N ASP A 273 5.40 40.00 7.62
CA ASP A 273 6.78 40.49 7.65
C ASP A 273 7.63 40.07 6.44
N LEU A 274 7.07 39.25 5.53
CA LEU A 274 7.79 38.76 4.36
C LEU A 274 8.29 39.92 3.47
N GLU A 275 7.59 41.05 3.47
CA GLU A 275 7.97 42.27 2.74
C GLU A 275 9.34 42.82 3.18
N TYR A 276 9.61 42.80 4.48
CA TYR A 276 10.85 43.33 5.07
C TYR A 276 12.00 42.34 4.97
N MET A 277 11.70 41.04 4.91
CA MET A 277 12.69 39.95 4.81
C MET A 277 13.08 39.62 3.36
N SER A 278 12.37 40.16 2.38
CA SER A 278 12.57 39.84 0.96
C SER A 278 13.52 40.82 0.26
N SER A 279 14.50 40.28 -0.47
CA SER A 279 15.35 41.07 -1.38
C SER A 279 14.57 41.59 -2.60
N ASP A 280 15.07 42.64 -3.25
CA ASP A 280 14.48 43.16 -4.49
C ASP A 280 14.37 42.10 -5.59
N LEU A 281 15.32 41.17 -5.65
CA LEU A 281 15.29 40.04 -6.59
C LEU A 281 14.07 39.14 -6.33
N HIS A 282 13.79 38.83 -5.06
CA HIS A 282 12.62 38.04 -4.67
C HIS A 282 11.32 38.80 -4.96
N LYS A 283 11.27 40.10 -4.65
CA LYS A 283 10.12 40.97 -4.98
C LYS A 283 9.82 40.98 -6.47
N ARG A 284 10.85 41.11 -7.33
CA ARG A 284 10.68 41.03 -8.80
C ARG A 284 10.19 39.67 -9.28
N LYS A 285 10.71 38.57 -8.72
CA LYS A 285 10.25 37.21 -9.06
C LYS A 285 8.79 37.00 -8.66
N LEU A 286 8.42 37.42 -7.45
CA LEU A 286 7.05 37.31 -6.94
C LEU A 286 6.09 38.14 -7.79
N LYS A 287 6.45 39.41 -8.08
CA LYS A 287 5.68 40.28 -8.97
C LYS A 287 5.46 39.64 -10.34
N LYS A 288 6.52 39.10 -10.98
CA LYS A 288 6.38 38.41 -12.26
C LYS A 288 5.42 37.22 -12.19
N SER A 289 5.45 36.44 -11.13
CA SER A 289 4.51 35.32 -10.93
C SER A 289 3.08 35.79 -10.72
N ILE A 290 2.87 36.87 -9.97
CA ILE A 290 1.56 37.50 -9.77
C ILE A 290 1.02 38.07 -11.08
N ASP A 291 1.84 38.78 -11.85
CA ASP A 291 1.47 39.33 -13.15
C ASP A 291 1.03 38.21 -14.11
N GLN A 292 1.79 37.10 -14.16
CA GLN A 292 1.41 35.92 -14.96
C GLN A 292 0.09 35.27 -14.52
N LEU A 293 -0.21 35.28 -13.21
CA LEU A 293 -1.47 34.79 -12.68
C LEU A 293 -2.62 35.72 -13.08
N ASN A 294 -2.43 37.04 -12.92
CA ASN A 294 -3.40 38.06 -13.29
C ASN A 294 -3.71 38.02 -14.80
N ASP A 295 -2.70 37.87 -15.66
CA ASP A 295 -2.90 37.74 -17.10
C ASP A 295 -3.79 36.54 -17.45
N LYS A 296 -3.59 35.40 -16.78
CA LYS A 296 -4.40 34.19 -16.98
C LYS A 296 -5.80 34.29 -16.38
N LEU A 297 -5.99 35.14 -15.38
CA LEU A 297 -7.26 35.39 -14.69
C LEU A 297 -7.90 36.72 -15.10
N ASN A 298 -7.42 37.35 -16.19
CA ASN A 298 -7.93 38.66 -16.62
C ASN A 298 -9.44 38.64 -16.92
N TRP A 299 -9.99 37.50 -17.30
CA TRP A 299 -11.44 37.33 -17.48
C TRP A 299 -12.25 37.45 -16.16
N VAL A 300 -11.63 37.23 -15.00
CA VAL A 300 -12.21 37.47 -13.66
C VAL A 300 -12.03 38.93 -13.25
N CYS A 301 -10.83 39.48 -13.45
CA CYS A 301 -10.46 40.81 -12.94
C CYS A 301 -10.84 41.98 -13.88
N GLY A 302 -10.98 41.72 -15.18
CA GLY A 302 -11.15 42.72 -16.24
C GLY A 302 -12.59 43.22 -16.44
N GLN A 303 -13.61 42.54 -15.89
CA GLN A 303 -15.01 42.94 -16.08
C GLN A 303 -15.40 44.28 -15.41
N ASN A 304 -14.55 44.84 -14.54
CA ASN A 304 -14.81 46.12 -13.87
C ASN A 304 -14.04 47.31 -14.46
N SER A 305 -13.27 47.11 -15.54
CA SER A 305 -12.41 48.17 -16.10
C SER A 305 -12.96 48.90 -17.33
N GLU A 306 -14.07 48.44 -17.93
CA GLU A 306 -14.67 49.08 -19.12
C GLU A 306 -15.96 49.88 -18.84
N SER A 307 -16.45 49.92 -17.60
CA SER A 307 -17.76 50.53 -17.25
C SER A 307 -17.68 51.83 -16.44
N LYS A 308 -16.53 52.53 -16.45
CA LYS A 308 -16.37 53.85 -15.78
C LYS A 308 -16.18 55.04 -16.74
N SER A 309 -16.60 54.93 -17.98
CA SER A 309 -16.64 56.06 -18.93
C SER A 309 -17.99 56.16 -19.65
N ASN A 310 -19.08 56.29 -18.91
CA ASN A 310 -20.29 56.98 -19.40
C ASN A 310 -21.22 57.37 -18.24
N ASN A 311 -20.79 58.37 -17.47
CA ASN A 311 -21.70 59.20 -16.69
C ASN A 311 -22.33 60.23 -17.66
N GLN A 312 -23.51 59.90 -18.20
CA GLN A 312 -24.48 60.90 -18.62
C GLN A 312 -25.85 60.55 -18.06
N ILE A 313 -26.15 61.21 -16.93
CA ILE A 313 -27.41 61.86 -16.60
C ILE A 313 -28.67 61.16 -17.12
N ARG A 314 -29.37 60.46 -16.22
CA ARG A 314 -30.84 60.59 -16.10
C ARG A 314 -31.28 60.20 -14.69
N ALA A 315 -31.50 61.23 -13.89
CA ALA A 315 -32.31 61.14 -12.69
C ALA A 315 -33.73 60.72 -13.08
N VAL A 316 -34.16 59.53 -12.65
CA VAL A 316 -35.58 59.18 -12.61
C VAL A 316 -35.91 58.71 -11.20
N LYS A 317 -36.91 59.40 -10.66
CA LYS A 317 -37.45 59.36 -9.31
C LYS A 317 -37.71 57.94 -8.81
N ILE A 318 -37.27 57.71 -7.59
CA ILE A 318 -37.67 56.65 -6.68
C ILE A 318 -39.20 56.68 -6.51
N LYS A 319 -39.86 55.54 -6.75
CA LYS A 319 -41.10 55.17 -6.05
C LYS A 319 -40.86 53.84 -5.33
N THR A 320 -40.56 53.97 -4.05
CA THR A 320 -40.56 52.91 -3.04
C THR A 320 -41.98 52.32 -2.93
N LYS A 321 -42.11 51.01 -3.18
CA LYS A 321 -43.19 50.19 -2.63
C LYS A 321 -42.59 49.34 -1.51
N PRO A 322 -43.22 49.26 -0.32
CA PRO A 322 -42.73 48.39 0.74
C PRO A 322 -43.07 46.93 0.39
N GLU A 323 -42.05 46.12 0.11
CA GLU A 323 -42.21 44.68 0.07
C GLU A 323 -42.31 44.11 1.49
N LYS A 324 -43.32 43.27 1.67
CA LYS A 324 -43.67 42.58 2.92
C LYS A 324 -42.56 41.61 3.32
N PRO A 325 -42.34 41.37 4.63
CA PRO A 325 -41.36 40.40 5.10
C PRO A 325 -41.80 38.99 4.68
N GLN A 326 -41.02 38.35 3.80
CA GLN A 326 -41.18 36.92 3.54
C GLN A 326 -40.64 36.13 4.74
N LYS A 327 -41.52 35.25 5.22
CA LYS A 327 -41.34 34.37 6.37
C LYS A 327 -40.08 33.51 6.21
N ASN A 328 -39.22 33.56 7.21
CA ASN A 328 -38.23 32.52 7.49
C ASN A 328 -38.91 31.15 7.54
N LYS A 329 -38.58 30.26 6.60
CA LYS A 329 -38.74 28.82 6.80
C LYS A 329 -37.49 28.34 7.52
N ALA A 330 -37.64 28.10 8.82
CA ALA A 330 -36.65 27.39 9.62
C ALA A 330 -36.40 26.00 9.01
N SER A 331 -35.20 25.78 8.49
CA SER A 331 -34.70 24.42 8.28
C SER A 331 -34.34 23.84 9.64
N LYS A 332 -34.96 22.68 9.93
CA LYS A 332 -34.85 21.91 11.17
C LYS A 332 -33.41 21.80 11.67
N HIS A 333 -33.19 22.18 12.92
CA HIS A 333 -31.98 21.79 13.66
C HIS A 333 -31.95 20.27 13.81
N VAL A 334 -30.89 19.64 13.30
CA VAL A 334 -30.50 18.29 13.69
C VAL A 334 -29.79 18.43 15.03
N ILE A 335 -30.44 18.03 16.12
CA ILE A 335 -29.79 17.93 17.43
C ILE A 335 -28.93 16.67 17.38
N VAL A 336 -27.62 16.86 17.47
CA VAL A 336 -26.64 15.77 17.61
C VAL A 336 -26.54 15.44 19.09
N THR A 337 -27.04 14.27 19.51
CA THR A 337 -26.75 13.75 20.85
C THR A 337 -25.58 12.78 20.75
N GLU A 338 -24.40 13.20 21.19
CA GLU A 338 -23.24 12.33 21.35
C GLU A 338 -23.46 11.40 22.56
N LYS A 339 -23.42 10.09 22.34
CA LYS A 339 -23.21 9.12 23.41
C LYS A 339 -22.00 8.26 23.10
N ARG A 340 -21.05 8.25 24.03
CA ARG A 340 -19.88 7.37 24.01
C ARG A 340 -20.18 6.13 24.84
N ASP A 341 -20.10 4.96 24.21
CA ASP A 341 -19.97 3.67 24.89
C ASP A 341 -18.66 3.02 24.42
N GLY A 342 -17.60 3.19 25.21
CA GLY A 342 -16.26 2.64 24.92
C GLY A 342 -15.64 3.15 23.61
N ASN A 343 -14.98 2.25 22.86
CA ASN A 343 -14.23 2.58 21.63
C ASN A 343 -15.08 2.59 20.33
N LYS A 344 -16.40 2.69 20.43
CA LYS A 344 -17.29 2.83 19.26
C LYS A 344 -18.04 4.16 19.31
N LEU A 345 -17.93 4.91 18.21
CA LEU A 345 -18.76 6.08 17.95
C LEU A 345 -19.96 5.63 17.11
N THR A 346 -21.18 5.95 17.56
CA THR A 346 -22.41 5.65 16.81
C THR A 346 -23.25 6.92 16.70
N PHE A 347 -23.66 7.28 15.49
CA PHE A 347 -24.53 8.42 15.22
C PHE A 347 -25.97 7.94 15.05
N TYR A 348 -26.91 8.62 15.71
CA TYR A 348 -28.35 8.40 15.53
C TYR A 348 -28.94 9.56 14.73
N PHE A 349 -29.64 9.24 13.65
CA PHE A 349 -30.37 10.19 12.82
C PHE A 349 -31.87 9.91 13.02
N SER A 350 -32.69 10.92 13.32
CA SER A 350 -34.16 10.79 13.29
C SER A 350 -34.75 11.57 12.15
#